data_AF-J2K813-F1
#
_entry.id   AF-J2K813-F1
#
_cell.length_a   1.000
_cell.length_b   1.000
_cell.length_c   1.000
_cell.angle_alpha   90.00
_cell.angle_beta   90.00
_cell.angle_gamma   90.00
#
_symmetry.space_group_name_H-M   'P 1'
#
loop_
_entity.id
_entity.type
_entity.pdbx_description
1 polymer ?
#
loop_
_entity_poly.entity_id
_entity_poly.type
_entity_poly.pdbx_seq_one_letter_code
_entity_poly.pdbx_strand_id
1 'polypeptide(L)'
;EPARAADRYAQACAAAARAASDEGPRARAWQEVLPALAREAVPALLAAGRTAEAAQLLAGLRQTAPADGRFALLTAQVLLAQGQPAAAREIFDAGFEIAALREGDEVLGDTWYAIAERLVAAGGPVTEDVRATARATHPLPERYDYRMRPA
;
A
#
# COMPACT_ATOMS: atom_id res chain seq x y z
N GLU A 1 -17.02 -12.14 -1.69
CA GLU A 1 -15.98 -12.64 -2.63
C GLU A 1 -15.04 -11.50 -3.01
N PRO A 2 -13.72 -11.64 -2.80
CA PRO A 2 -12.74 -10.58 -3.07
C PRO A 2 -12.71 -10.18 -4.55
N ALA A 3 -12.90 -11.13 -5.47
CA ALA A 3 -12.95 -10.87 -6.91
C ALA A 3 -14.04 -9.86 -7.30
N ARG A 4 -15.28 -10.06 -6.83
CA ARG A 4 -16.41 -9.13 -7.13
C ARG A 4 -16.22 -7.74 -6.52
N ALA A 5 -15.48 -7.62 -5.43
CA ALA A 5 -15.13 -6.32 -4.87
C ALA A 5 -14.08 -5.63 -5.74
N ALA A 6 -13.02 -6.37 -6.11
CA ALA A 6 -11.97 -5.89 -6.99
C ALA A 6 -12.52 -5.40 -8.35
N ASP A 7 -13.46 -6.13 -8.96
CA ASP A 7 -14.08 -5.73 -10.23
C ASP A 7 -14.83 -4.39 -10.12
N ARG A 8 -15.64 -4.23 -9.06
CA ARG A 8 -16.38 -2.98 -8.83
C ARG A 8 -15.44 -1.81 -8.58
N TYR A 9 -14.38 -2.02 -7.80
CA TYR A 9 -13.38 -0.98 -7.56
C TYR A 9 -12.60 -0.63 -8.82
N ALA A 10 -12.17 -1.61 -9.61
CA ALA A 10 -11.47 -1.38 -10.87
C ALA A 10 -12.34 -0.56 -11.85
N GLN A 11 -13.61 -0.94 -12.00
CA GLN A 11 -14.56 -0.20 -12.84
C GLN A 11 -14.78 1.24 -12.34
N ALA A 12 -14.95 1.42 -11.04
CA ALA A 12 -15.13 2.74 -10.43
C ALA A 12 -13.89 3.62 -10.62
N CYS A 13 -12.69 3.09 -10.38
CA CYS A 13 -11.43 3.81 -10.59
C CYS A 13 -11.22 4.18 -12.05
N ALA A 14 -11.49 3.28 -12.98
CA ALA A 14 -11.36 3.56 -14.41
C ALA A 14 -12.36 4.64 -14.87
N ALA A 15 -13.59 4.61 -14.36
CA ALA A 15 -14.58 5.65 -14.65
C ALA A 15 -14.19 7.01 -14.04
N ALA A 16 -13.73 7.02 -12.79
CA ALA A 16 -13.26 8.23 -12.11
C ALA A 16 -12.02 8.83 -12.79
N ALA A 17 -11.06 8.00 -13.20
CA ALA A 17 -9.86 8.45 -13.91
C ALA A 17 -10.19 9.08 -15.27
N ARG A 18 -11.13 8.50 -16.03
CA ARG A 18 -11.63 9.10 -17.27
C ARG A 18 -12.28 10.46 -16.99
N ALA A 19 -13.21 10.51 -16.04
CA ALA A 19 -13.91 11.75 -15.69
C ALA A 19 -12.98 12.83 -15.11
N ALA A 20 -11.90 12.44 -14.43
CA ALA A 20 -10.85 13.34 -13.94
C ALA A 20 -9.95 13.90 -15.03
N SER A 21 -9.93 13.29 -16.22
CA SER A 21 -9.15 13.72 -17.38
C SER A 21 -9.91 14.69 -18.30
N ASP A 22 -11.22 14.85 -18.07
CA ASP A 22 -12.06 15.82 -18.80
C ASP A 22 -11.73 17.27 -18.37
N GLU A 23 -12.29 18.25 -19.08
CA GLU A 23 -12.19 19.66 -18.72
C GLU A 23 -13.40 20.13 -17.88
N GLY A 24 -13.16 21.08 -16.97
CA GLY A 24 -14.20 21.77 -16.22
C GLY A 24 -14.39 21.32 -14.76
N PRO A 25 -15.37 21.91 -14.05
CA PRO A 25 -15.51 21.76 -12.60
C PRO A 25 -15.74 20.31 -12.13
N ARG A 26 -16.44 19.51 -12.96
CA ARG A 26 -16.69 18.08 -12.67
C ARG A 26 -15.40 17.27 -12.67
N ALA A 27 -14.47 17.56 -13.57
CA ALA A 27 -13.20 16.87 -13.62
C ALA A 27 -12.34 17.14 -12.39
N ARG A 28 -12.34 18.39 -11.90
CA ARG A 28 -11.67 18.76 -10.63
C ARG A 28 -12.24 17.98 -9.44
N ALA A 29 -13.56 17.85 -9.35
CA ALA A 29 -14.18 17.04 -8.30
C ALA A 29 -13.74 15.56 -8.36
N TRP A 30 -13.63 14.98 -9.56
CA TRP A 30 -13.13 13.61 -9.70
C TRP A 30 -11.64 13.47 -9.40
N GLN A 31 -10.82 14.49 -9.69
CA GLN A 31 -9.41 14.52 -9.30
C GLN A 31 -9.24 14.47 -7.77
N GLU A 32 -10.15 15.08 -7.01
CA GLU A 32 -10.14 15.06 -5.54
C GLU A 32 -10.64 13.73 -4.96
N VAL A 33 -11.60 13.07 -5.62
CA VAL A 33 -12.20 11.80 -5.14
C VAL A 33 -11.33 10.59 -5.50
N LEU A 34 -10.64 10.63 -6.64
CA LEU A 34 -9.86 9.49 -7.15
C LEU A 34 -8.82 8.96 -6.14
N PRO A 35 -8.08 9.79 -5.39
CA PRO A 35 -7.20 9.31 -4.32
C PRO A 35 -7.94 8.52 -3.23
N ALA A 36 -9.10 9.00 -2.77
CA ALA A 36 -9.87 8.31 -1.75
C ALA A 36 -10.37 6.94 -2.24
N LEU A 37 -10.84 6.88 -3.48
CA LEU A 37 -11.28 5.62 -4.09
C LEU A 37 -10.13 4.63 -4.25
N ALA A 38 -8.94 5.11 -4.62
CA ALA A 38 -7.78 4.27 -4.80
C ALA A 38 -7.24 3.66 -3.51
N ARG A 39 -7.38 4.36 -2.37
CA ARG A 39 -7.02 3.83 -1.05
C ARG A 39 -7.80 2.56 -0.69
N GLU A 40 -9.02 2.43 -1.20
CA GLU A 40 -9.87 1.23 -1.01
C GLU A 40 -9.66 0.20 -2.12
N ALA A 41 -9.46 0.66 -3.36
CA ALA A 41 -9.31 -0.22 -4.52
C ALA A 41 -8.02 -1.04 -4.50
N VAL A 42 -6.89 -0.43 -4.12
CA VAL A 42 -5.58 -1.10 -4.14
C VAL A 42 -5.54 -2.33 -3.23
N PRO A 43 -5.96 -2.27 -1.94
CA PRO A 43 -6.04 -3.46 -1.10
C PRO A 43 -6.97 -4.55 -1.66
N ALA A 44 -8.11 -4.16 -2.25
CA ALA A 44 -9.04 -5.12 -2.84
C ALA A 44 -8.45 -5.84 -4.08
N LEU A 45 -7.70 -5.12 -4.91
CA LEU A 45 -6.98 -5.68 -6.06
C LEU A 45 -5.87 -6.65 -5.60
N LEU A 46 -5.10 -6.27 -4.59
CA LEU A 46 -4.06 -7.14 -4.01
C LEU A 46 -4.67 -8.41 -3.41
N ALA A 47 -5.78 -8.30 -2.67
CA ALA A 47 -6.49 -9.45 -2.12
C ALA A 47 -7.05 -10.40 -3.19
N ALA A 48 -7.29 -9.89 -4.40
CA ALA A 48 -7.70 -10.68 -5.58
C ALA A 48 -6.51 -11.16 -6.42
N GLY A 49 -5.25 -10.92 -6.02
CA GLY A 49 -4.05 -11.29 -6.79
C GLY A 49 -3.79 -10.42 -8.03
N ARG A 50 -4.50 -9.30 -8.19
CA ARG A 50 -4.42 -8.42 -9.37
C ARG A 50 -3.34 -7.34 -9.21
N THR A 51 -2.13 -7.77 -8.89
CA THR A 51 -1.00 -6.88 -8.54
C THR A 51 -0.64 -5.89 -9.66
N ALA A 52 -0.70 -6.32 -10.92
CA ALA A 52 -0.38 -5.44 -12.06
C ALA A 52 -1.36 -4.25 -12.16
N GLU A 53 -2.64 -4.49 -11.92
CA GLU A 53 -3.67 -3.45 -11.98
C GLU A 53 -3.57 -2.50 -10.79
N ALA A 54 -3.25 -3.02 -9.60
CA ALA A 54 -2.96 -2.19 -8.43
C ALA A 54 -1.77 -1.24 -8.69
N ALA A 55 -0.71 -1.75 -9.33
CA ALA A 55 0.47 -0.96 -9.70
C ALA A 55 0.16 0.14 -10.71
N GLN A 56 -0.62 -0.17 -11.75
CA GLN A 56 -1.05 0.82 -12.75
C GLN A 56 -1.89 1.94 -12.13
N LEU A 57 -2.82 1.58 -11.23
CA LEU A 57 -3.66 2.55 -10.54
C LEU A 57 -2.82 3.52 -9.69
N LEU A 58 -1.84 3.02 -8.93
CA LEU A 58 -0.94 3.86 -8.14
C LEU A 58 -0.04 4.76 -9.00
N ALA A 59 0.48 4.24 -10.13
CA ALA A 59 1.30 5.02 -11.04
C ALA A 59 0.55 6.23 -11.62
N GLY A 60 -0.74 6.05 -11.97
CA GLY A 60 -1.60 7.14 -12.44
C GLY A 60 -1.82 8.24 -11.40
N LEU A 61 -1.94 7.88 -10.12
CA LEU A 61 -2.20 8.80 -9.00
C LEU A 61 -0.97 9.57 -8.53
N ARG A 62 0.22 8.97 -8.61
CA ARG A 62 1.46 9.64 -8.22
C ARG A 62 1.75 10.90 -9.03
N GLN A 63 1.16 11.01 -10.22
CA GLN A 63 1.26 12.21 -11.05
C GLN A 63 0.37 13.36 -10.55
N THR A 64 -0.63 13.09 -9.72
CA THR A 64 -1.67 14.06 -9.35
C THR A 64 -1.68 14.45 -7.87
N ALA A 65 -1.11 13.63 -6.97
CA ALA A 65 -1.06 13.94 -5.54
C ALA A 65 0.27 13.48 -4.90
N PRO A 66 1.22 14.39 -4.65
CA PRO A 66 2.41 14.09 -3.86
C PRO A 66 2.15 14.26 -2.34
N ALA A 67 2.81 13.43 -1.53
CA ALA A 67 2.91 13.51 -0.06
C ALA A 67 1.71 13.05 0.78
N ASP A 68 1.15 11.87 0.51
CA ASP A 68 0.32 11.16 1.50
C ASP A 68 0.97 9.81 1.85
N GLY A 69 1.33 9.64 3.13
CA GLY A 69 1.98 8.44 3.63
C GLY A 69 1.14 7.18 3.45
N ARG A 70 -0.19 7.29 3.29
CA ARG A 70 -1.03 6.13 2.93
C ARG A 70 -0.66 5.58 1.56
N PHE A 71 -0.33 6.44 0.59
CA PHE A 71 0.13 5.98 -0.72
C PHE A 71 1.56 5.43 -0.67
N ALA A 72 2.40 5.89 0.26
CA ALA A 72 3.70 5.27 0.50
C ALA A 72 3.53 3.82 0.98
N LEU A 73 2.65 3.58 1.97
CA LEU A 73 2.29 2.23 2.42
C LEU A 73 1.73 1.35 1.29
N LEU A 74 0.75 1.85 0.53
CA LEU A 74 0.16 1.09 -0.58
C LEU A 74 1.19 0.76 -1.66
N THR A 75 2.12 1.68 -1.94
CA THR A 75 3.23 1.41 -2.86
C THR A 75 4.11 0.28 -2.34
N ALA A 76 4.49 0.30 -1.06
CA ALA A 76 5.31 -0.75 -0.47
C ALA A 76 4.61 -2.13 -0.53
N GLN A 77 3.30 -2.19 -0.29
CA GLN A 77 2.51 -3.42 -0.40
C GLN A 77 2.44 -3.95 -1.85
N VAL A 78 2.27 -3.06 -2.83
CA VAL A 78 2.31 -3.44 -4.24
C VAL A 78 3.69 -3.95 -4.65
N LEU A 79 4.77 -3.27 -4.25
CA LEU A 79 6.15 -3.72 -4.53
C LEU A 79 6.42 -5.09 -3.91
N LEU A 80 5.97 -5.31 -2.67
CA LEU A 80 6.08 -6.60 -2.00
C LEU A 80 5.33 -7.70 -2.78
N ALA A 81 4.11 -7.42 -3.24
CA ALA A 81 3.32 -8.34 -4.05
C ALA A 81 3.92 -8.61 -5.45
N GLN A 82 4.75 -7.69 -5.97
CA GLN A 82 5.54 -7.87 -7.18
C GLN A 82 6.84 -8.65 -6.96
N GLY A 83 7.13 -9.07 -5.72
CA GLY A 83 8.39 -9.75 -5.39
C GLY A 83 9.59 -8.80 -5.31
N GLN A 84 9.37 -7.51 -5.02
CA GLN A 84 10.41 -6.48 -4.87
C GLN A 84 10.53 -6.00 -3.42
N PRO A 85 10.91 -6.87 -2.46
CA PRO A 85 10.96 -6.51 -1.05
C PRO A 85 12.02 -5.45 -0.73
N ALA A 86 13.13 -5.39 -1.47
CA ALA A 86 14.15 -4.36 -1.28
C ALA A 86 13.62 -2.96 -1.60
N ALA A 87 12.94 -2.79 -2.74
CA ALA A 87 12.31 -1.52 -3.10
C ALA A 87 11.18 -1.14 -2.13
N ALA A 88 10.42 -2.13 -1.64
CA ALA A 88 9.41 -1.89 -0.60
C ALA A 88 10.05 -1.40 0.71
N ARG A 89 11.22 -1.93 1.07
CA ARG A 89 11.98 -1.55 2.26
C ARG A 89 12.49 -0.11 2.18
N GLU A 90 13.01 0.31 1.03
CA GLU A 90 13.48 1.68 0.81
C GLU A 90 12.41 2.74 1.13
N ILE A 91 11.13 2.46 0.87
CA ILE A 91 10.02 3.36 1.20
C ILE A 91 9.87 3.52 2.72
N PHE A 92 9.98 2.44 3.47
CA PHE A 92 9.93 2.49 4.94
C PHE A 92 11.19 3.15 5.52
N ASP A 93 12.35 2.88 4.94
CA ASP A 93 13.61 3.47 5.39
C ASP A 93 13.65 5.00 5.13
N ALA A 94 13.08 5.46 4.01
CA ALA A 94 12.89 6.89 3.73
C ALA A 94 12.01 7.60 4.80
N GLY A 95 11.10 6.85 5.42
CA GLY A 95 10.18 7.38 6.43
C GLY A 95 8.97 8.07 5.82
N PHE A 96 7.80 7.80 6.37
CA PHE A 96 6.56 8.51 6.04
C PHE A 96 5.60 8.48 7.21
N GLU A 97 4.69 9.45 7.26
CA GLU A 97 3.66 9.56 8.29
C GLU A 97 2.27 9.42 7.69
N ILE A 98 1.39 8.69 8.38
CA ILE A 98 -0.03 8.57 8.01
C ILE A 98 -0.84 9.41 9.01
N ALA A 99 -1.41 10.52 8.52
CA ALA A 99 -2.08 11.51 9.37
C ALA A 99 -3.32 10.98 10.13
N ALA A 100 -3.95 9.90 9.65
CA ALA A 100 -5.19 9.36 10.22
C ALA A 100 -5.09 7.86 10.57
N LEU A 101 -3.91 7.39 10.98
CA LEU A 101 -3.77 6.02 11.44
C LEU A 101 -4.48 5.86 12.80
N ARG A 102 -5.36 4.87 12.92
CA ARG A 102 -6.01 4.56 14.20
C ARG A 102 -5.03 3.82 15.11
N GLU A 103 -5.18 4.01 16.42
CA GLU A 103 -4.50 3.18 17.41
C GLU A 103 -4.87 1.70 17.19
N GLY A 104 -3.88 0.81 17.19
CA GLY A 104 -4.06 -0.61 16.87
C GLY A 104 -4.13 -0.97 15.38
N ASP A 105 -3.91 -0.01 14.47
CA ASP A 105 -3.80 -0.32 13.04
C ASP A 105 -2.45 -0.99 12.75
N GLU A 106 -2.44 -2.33 12.72
CA GLU A 106 -1.21 -3.13 12.64
C GLU A 106 -0.60 -3.18 11.23
N VAL A 107 -1.28 -2.59 10.24
CA VAL A 107 -0.92 -2.68 8.82
C VAL A 107 0.51 -2.24 8.51
N LEU A 108 1.04 -1.26 9.24
CA LEU A 108 2.43 -0.79 9.08
C LEU A 108 3.42 -1.85 9.58
N GLY A 109 3.16 -2.40 10.77
CA GLY A 109 3.97 -3.46 11.36
C GLY A 109 3.91 -4.74 10.53
N ASP A 110 2.71 -5.13 10.10
CA ASP A 110 2.50 -6.31 9.26
C ASP A 110 3.24 -6.19 7.92
N THR A 111 3.14 -5.02 7.28
CA THR A 111 3.85 -4.77 6.02
C THR A 111 5.37 -4.76 6.23
N TRP A 112 5.86 -4.14 7.30
CA TRP A 112 7.28 -4.15 7.64
C TRP A 112 7.83 -5.57 7.83
N TYR A 113 7.14 -6.40 8.63
CA TYR A 113 7.58 -7.77 8.87
C TYR A 113 7.45 -8.64 7.63
N ALA A 114 6.39 -8.48 6.83
CA ALA A 114 6.27 -9.20 5.57
C ALA A 114 7.40 -8.84 4.58
N ILE A 115 7.87 -7.59 4.56
CA ILE A 115 9.06 -7.18 3.80
C ILE A 115 10.31 -7.87 4.36
N ALA A 116 10.54 -7.78 5.67
CA ALA A 116 11.70 -8.38 6.33
C ALA A 116 11.77 -9.90 6.12
N GLU A 117 10.65 -10.60 6.25
CA GLU A 117 10.51 -12.03 5.97
C GLU A 117 10.92 -12.37 4.54
N ARG A 118 10.49 -11.57 3.54
CA ARG A 118 10.87 -11.78 2.14
C ARG A 118 12.35 -11.49 1.87
N LEU A 119 12.93 -10.51 2.56
CA LEU A 119 14.36 -10.23 2.48
C LEU A 119 15.19 -11.39 3.04
N VAL A 120 14.83 -11.89 4.23
CA VAL A 120 15.51 -13.03 4.88
C VAL A 120 15.32 -14.31 4.08
N ALA A 121 14.13 -14.54 3.51
CA ALA A 121 13.86 -15.71 2.68
C ALA A 121 14.71 -15.74 1.39
N ALA A 122 15.20 -14.59 0.92
CA ALA A 122 16.03 -14.47 -0.29
C ALA A 122 15.44 -15.18 -1.52
N GLY A 123 14.11 -15.07 -1.72
CA GLY A 123 13.38 -15.74 -2.80
C GLY A 123 12.88 -17.16 -2.47
N GLY A 124 13.27 -17.70 -1.32
CA GLY A 124 12.74 -18.95 -0.77
C GLY A 124 11.38 -18.82 -0.07
N PRO A 125 10.85 -19.93 0.49
CA PRO A 125 9.62 -19.91 1.27
C PRO A 125 9.82 -19.17 2.60
N VAL A 126 8.77 -18.47 3.06
CA VAL A 126 8.75 -17.88 4.40
C VAL A 126 8.35 -18.96 5.41
N THR A 127 9.36 -19.56 6.04
CA THR A 127 9.21 -20.54 7.13
C THR A 127 9.15 -19.85 8.49
N GLU A 128 8.84 -20.59 9.55
CA GLU A 128 8.84 -20.04 10.91
C GLU A 128 10.22 -19.55 11.35
N ASP A 129 11.30 -20.26 10.98
CA ASP A 129 12.68 -19.81 11.24
C ASP A 129 12.99 -18.50 10.51
N VAL A 130 12.50 -18.33 9.28
CA VAL A 130 12.62 -17.07 8.53
C VAL A 130 11.88 -15.95 9.26
N ARG A 131 10.66 -16.19 9.76
CA ARG A 131 9.90 -15.19 10.53
C ARG A 131 10.61 -14.80 11.83
N ALA A 132 11.10 -15.78 12.58
CA ALA A 132 11.83 -15.54 13.81
C ALA A 132 13.10 -14.73 13.55
N THR A 133 13.87 -15.10 12.52
CA THR A 133 15.08 -14.38 12.10
C THR A 133 14.74 -12.96 11.67
N ALA A 134 13.72 -12.77 10.83
CA ALA A 134 13.30 -11.45 10.36
C ALA A 134 12.91 -10.52 11.51
N ARG A 135 12.19 -11.03 12.53
CA ARG A 135 11.84 -10.24 13.72
C ARG A 135 13.07 -9.86 14.55
N ALA A 136 14.05 -10.75 14.65
CA ALA A 136 15.28 -10.50 15.41
C ALA A 136 16.22 -9.52 14.70
N THR A 137 16.36 -9.60 13.38
CA THR A 137 17.30 -8.79 12.60
C THR A 137 16.72 -7.47 12.09
N HIS A 138 15.38 -7.39 11.97
CA HIS A 138 14.67 -6.19 11.51
C HIS A 138 13.59 -5.79 12.51
N PRO A 139 13.96 -5.29 13.71
CA PRO A 139 12.98 -4.80 14.67
C PRO A 139 12.14 -3.68 14.06
N LEU A 140 10.85 -3.63 14.44
CA LEU A 140 9.94 -2.57 13.98
C LEU A 140 10.44 -1.20 14.48
N PRO A 141 10.67 -0.22 13.60
CA PRO A 141 11.04 1.13 14.03
C PRO A 141 9.92 1.77 14.85
N GLU A 142 10.27 2.51 15.91
CA GLU A 142 9.31 3.14 16.83
C GLU A 142 8.27 4.02 16.12
N ARG A 143 8.65 4.70 15.04
CA ARG A 143 7.75 5.53 14.23
C ARG A 143 6.58 4.74 13.59
N TYR A 144 6.73 3.43 13.47
CA TYR A 144 5.75 2.50 12.91
C TYR A 144 5.12 1.61 13.99
N ASP A 145 5.57 1.72 15.25
CA ASP A 145 5.01 0.98 16.38
C ASP A 145 3.91 1.81 17.06
N TYR A 146 2.72 1.76 16.47
CA TYR A 146 1.54 2.48 16.98
C TYR A 146 0.84 1.76 18.15
N ARG A 147 1.29 0.57 18.56
CA ARG A 147 0.80 -0.08 19.80
C ARG A 147 1.35 0.60 21.05
N MET A 148 2.44 1.38 20.92
CA MET A 148 3.21 1.94 22.03
C MET A 148 3.03 3.45 22.21
N ARG A 149 2.18 4.14 21.43
CA ARG A 149 1.91 5.58 21.65
C ARG A 149 0.87 5.76 22.76
N PRO A 150 1.21 6.38 23.91
CA PRO A 150 0.20 6.82 24.86
C PRO A 150 -0.65 7.93 24.22
N ALA A 151 -1.95 7.87 24.46
CA ALA A 151 -2.93 8.89 24.09
C ALA A 151 -2.65 10.24 24.78
#